data_AF-A0A383ACB7-F1
#
_entry.id   AF-A0A383ACB7-F1
#
_cell.length_a   1.000
_cell.length_b   1.000
_cell.length_c   1.000
_cell.angle_alpha   90.00
_cell.angle_beta   90.00
_cell.angle_gamma   90.00
#
_symmetry.space_group_name_H-M   'P 1'
#
loop_
_entity.id
_entity.type
_entity.pdbx_description
1 polymer ?
#
loop_
_entity_poly.entity_id
_entity_poly.type
_entity_poly.pdbx_seq_one_letter_code
_entity_poly.pdbx_strand_id
1 'polypeptide(L)'
;MKLLLSIFASLVLAITLYPEHGFTSSHHDSESAQTSGTGHCSYISDGPFSEPYNACRTNISEQACVSLEEEGDGMMSVISPVYGEGDCPRETTIGSCERGGWEEVYYDDNDPAMAEFGCGFAGDWLAP
;
A
#
# COMPACT_ATOMS: atom_id res chain seq x y z
N MET A 1 24.97 -15.86 48.11
CA MET A 1 24.17 -16.81 47.29
C MET A 1 22.72 -16.36 47.08
N LYS A 2 21.99 -15.91 48.11
CA LYS A 2 20.59 -15.41 47.95
C LYS A 2 20.45 -14.19 47.03
N LEU A 3 21.35 -13.20 47.14
CA LEU A 3 21.29 -12.00 46.28
C LEU A 3 21.53 -12.29 44.79
N LEU A 4 22.41 -13.24 44.46
CA LEU A 4 22.70 -13.62 43.07
C LEU A 4 21.51 -14.37 42.45
N LEU A 5 20.83 -15.23 43.23
CA LEU A 5 19.62 -15.94 42.77
C LEU A 5 18.48 -14.96 42.44
N SER A 6 18.33 -13.90 43.24
CA SER A 6 17.29 -12.88 43.03
C SER A 6 17.55 -12.04 41.77
N ILE A 7 18.81 -11.75 41.44
CA ILE A 7 19.17 -11.02 40.21
C ILE A 7 18.88 -11.87 38.97
N PHE A 8 19.21 -13.17 39.02
CA PHE A 8 18.91 -14.09 37.93
C PHE A 8 17.41 -14.28 37.69
N ALA A 9 16.60 -14.36 38.75
CA ALA A 9 15.16 -14.52 38.63
C ALA A 9 14.48 -13.29 37.97
N SER A 10 14.95 -12.08 38.27
CA SER A 10 14.42 -10.84 37.68
C SER A 10 14.78 -10.68 36.20
N LEU A 11 15.96 -11.16 35.79
CA LEU A 11 16.41 -11.07 34.39
C LEU A 11 15.60 -12.00 33.47
N VAL A 12 15.26 -13.19 33.95
CA VAL A 12 14.47 -14.17 33.18
C VAL A 12 13.01 -13.70 33.00
N LEU A 13 12.43 -13.03 34.01
CA LEU A 13 11.06 -12.52 33.93
C LEU A 13 10.92 -11.34 32.96
N ALA A 14 11.99 -10.55 32.77
CA ALA A 14 12.00 -9.45 31.79
C ALA A 14 12.03 -9.95 30.35
N ILE A 15 12.64 -11.12 30.09
CA ILE A 15 12.76 -11.69 28.72
C ILE A 15 11.45 -12.35 28.28
N THR A 16 10.67 -12.92 29.22
CA THR A 16 9.41 -13.62 28.89
C THR A 16 8.20 -12.69 28.69
N LEU A 17 8.35 -11.38 28.94
CA LEU A 17 7.29 -10.39 28.78
C LEU A 17 7.48 -9.46 27.58
N TYR A 18 8.52 -9.67 26.77
CA TYR A 18 8.52 -9.13 25.42
C TYR A 18 7.62 -10.05 24.59
N PRO A 19 6.41 -9.61 24.18
CA PRO A 19 5.77 -10.27 23.07
C PRO A 19 6.79 -10.25 21.94
N GLU A 20 7.05 -11.42 21.38
CA GLU A 20 7.71 -11.59 20.10
C GLU A 20 7.05 -10.59 19.13
N HIS A 21 7.68 -9.43 18.92
CA HIS A 21 7.50 -8.70 17.68
C HIS A 21 8.11 -9.61 16.63
N GLY A 22 7.30 -10.57 16.20
CA GLY A 22 7.51 -11.28 14.96
C GLY A 22 7.61 -10.22 13.90
N PHE A 23 8.85 -9.87 13.55
CA PHE A 23 9.16 -9.29 12.27
C PHE A 23 8.85 -10.38 11.24
N THR A 24 7.57 -10.52 10.92
CA THR A 24 7.20 -11.03 9.61
C THR A 24 7.80 -10.04 8.64
N SER A 25 8.59 -10.53 7.70
CA SER A 25 9.15 -9.73 6.61
C SER A 25 8.00 -9.14 5.80
N SER A 26 7.52 -7.95 6.18
CA SER A 26 6.60 -7.13 5.39
C SER A 26 7.38 -6.65 4.17
N HIS A 27 7.21 -7.34 3.06
CA HIS A 27 7.55 -6.73 1.78
C HIS A 27 6.45 -5.68 1.49
N HIS A 28 6.82 -4.40 1.65
CA HIS A 28 6.14 -3.21 1.13
C HIS A 28 4.83 -2.73 1.78
N ASP A 29 4.72 -2.74 3.12
CA ASP A 29 3.71 -1.90 3.80
C ASP A 29 4.28 -0.49 4.03
N SER A 30 4.38 0.34 2.99
CA SER A 30 4.60 1.78 3.17
C SER A 30 3.46 2.32 4.06
N GLU A 31 3.70 3.27 4.97
CA GLU A 31 2.61 3.88 5.76
C GLU A 31 1.53 4.50 4.85
N SER A 32 1.92 4.93 3.65
CA SER A 32 1.03 5.34 2.57
C SER A 32 0.12 4.22 2.07
N ALA A 33 0.45 2.93 2.19
CA ALA A 33 -0.38 1.79 1.78
C ALA A 33 -1.54 1.49 2.75
N GLN A 34 -1.60 2.14 3.92
CA GLN A 34 -2.67 1.92 4.89
C GLN A 34 -3.97 2.65 4.48
N THR A 35 -5.09 1.93 4.56
CA THR A 35 -6.43 2.49 4.40
C THR A 35 -6.67 3.56 5.47
N SER A 36 -6.83 4.81 5.05
CA SER A 36 -6.83 5.94 6.01
C SER A 36 -7.82 7.04 5.69
N GLY A 37 -8.70 6.87 4.68
CA GLY A 37 -9.61 7.95 4.29
C GLY A 37 -10.86 7.53 3.53
N THR A 38 -11.72 8.50 3.25
CA THR A 38 -12.99 8.31 2.53
C THR A 38 -12.96 8.85 1.11
N GLY A 39 -11.78 9.20 0.61
CA GLY A 39 -11.58 9.72 -0.73
C GLY A 39 -10.70 8.83 -1.59
N HIS A 40 -10.31 9.37 -2.72
CA HIS A 40 -9.42 8.74 -3.68
C HIS A 40 -8.27 9.67 -4.08
N CYS A 41 -7.26 9.10 -4.71
CA CYS A 41 -6.13 9.82 -5.28
C CYS A 41 -5.95 9.40 -6.73
N SER A 42 -6.11 10.35 -7.67
CA SER A 42 -5.82 10.14 -9.09
C SER A 42 -4.38 10.56 -9.37
N TYR A 43 -3.63 9.77 -10.14
CA TYR A 43 -2.23 10.06 -10.45
C TYR A 43 -1.77 9.37 -11.73
N ILE A 44 -0.58 9.75 -12.20
CA ILE A 44 0.15 9.01 -13.23
C ILE A 44 1.19 8.14 -12.52
N SER A 45 1.15 6.83 -12.78
CA SER A 45 2.16 5.87 -12.36
C SER A 45 3.24 5.77 -13.44
N ASP A 46 4.50 5.92 -13.06
CA ASP A 46 5.65 5.83 -13.97
C ASP A 46 6.70 4.90 -13.38
N GLY A 47 7.03 3.83 -14.10
CA GLY A 47 8.08 2.92 -13.66
C GLY A 47 8.78 2.22 -14.80
N PRO A 48 9.87 1.50 -14.49
CA PRO A 48 10.83 1.06 -15.51
C PRO A 48 10.33 -0.08 -16.40
N PHE A 49 9.14 -0.62 -16.17
CA PHE A 49 8.62 -1.84 -16.81
C PHE A 49 7.40 -1.60 -17.70
N SER A 50 6.84 -0.39 -17.70
CA SER A 50 5.68 0.00 -18.51
C SER A 50 5.81 1.47 -18.91
N GLU A 51 5.11 1.86 -19.96
CA GLU A 51 4.89 3.30 -20.20
C GLU A 51 4.10 3.91 -19.03
N PRO A 52 4.22 5.22 -18.77
CA PRO A 52 3.42 5.88 -17.76
C PRO A 52 1.93 5.75 -18.05
N TYR A 53 1.13 5.57 -17.00
CA TYR A 53 -0.31 5.34 -17.12
C TYR A 53 -1.10 6.01 -16.00
N ASN A 54 -2.36 6.36 -16.25
CA ASN A 54 -3.25 6.89 -15.24
C ASN A 54 -3.77 5.77 -14.33
N ALA A 55 -3.76 6.04 -13.04
CA ALA A 55 -4.33 5.16 -12.03
C ALA A 55 -5.08 5.99 -10.99
N CYS A 56 -5.92 5.31 -10.22
CA CYS A 56 -6.60 5.91 -9.09
C CYS A 56 -6.65 4.96 -7.91
N ARG A 57 -6.27 5.46 -6.74
CA ARG A 57 -6.29 4.71 -5.50
C ARG A 57 -7.46 5.11 -4.61
N THR A 58 -8.25 4.15 -4.14
CA THR A 58 -9.36 4.38 -3.21
C THR A 58 -8.90 4.39 -1.74
N ASN A 59 -9.80 4.77 -0.83
CA ASN A 59 -9.64 4.68 0.63
C ASN A 59 -8.35 5.36 1.14
N ILE A 60 -8.12 6.58 0.67
CA ILE A 60 -6.95 7.38 1.00
C ILE A 60 -7.36 8.74 1.53
N SER A 61 -6.57 9.28 2.47
CA SER A 61 -6.74 10.65 2.97
C SER A 61 -6.11 11.67 2.02
N GLU A 62 -6.55 12.93 2.08
CA GLU A 62 -5.96 14.02 1.28
C GLU A 62 -4.45 14.15 1.53
N GLN A 63 -4.03 14.09 2.80
CA GLN A 63 -2.62 14.19 3.16
C GLN A 63 -1.82 13.01 2.59
N ALA A 64 -2.32 11.78 2.71
CA ALA A 64 -1.65 10.61 2.16
C ALA A 64 -1.56 10.66 0.63
N CYS A 65 -2.59 11.15 -0.06
CA CYS A 65 -2.57 11.31 -1.51
C CYS A 65 -1.46 12.25 -1.99
N VAL A 66 -1.33 13.43 -1.37
CA VAL A 66 -0.30 14.41 -1.74
C VAL A 66 1.11 13.88 -1.43
N SER A 67 1.27 13.10 -0.36
CA SER A 67 2.55 12.49 -0.01
C SER A 67 3.03 11.42 -1.02
N LEU A 68 2.15 10.86 -1.85
CA LEU A 68 2.53 9.82 -2.81
C LEU A 68 3.58 10.29 -3.83
N GLU A 69 3.59 11.57 -4.21
CA GLU A 69 4.58 12.08 -5.19
C GLU A 69 6.02 11.97 -4.67
N GLU A 70 6.23 12.16 -3.36
CA GLU A 70 7.54 12.07 -2.73
C GLU A 70 7.91 10.62 -2.36
N GLU A 71 6.93 9.82 -1.94
CA GLU A 71 7.14 8.46 -1.45
C GLU A 71 7.17 7.39 -2.56
N GLY A 72 6.44 7.65 -3.65
CA GLY A 72 6.12 6.66 -4.69
C GLY A 72 5.22 5.53 -4.19
N ASP A 73 5.04 4.51 -5.03
CA ASP A 73 4.36 3.26 -4.69
C ASP A 73 5.33 2.06 -4.80
N GLY A 74 6.43 2.16 -4.03
CA GLY A 74 7.47 1.13 -3.94
C GLY A 74 8.41 1.07 -5.15
N MET A 75 7.94 0.55 -6.28
CA MET A 75 8.73 0.39 -7.53
C MET A 75 8.34 1.37 -8.63
N MET A 76 7.17 2.00 -8.50
CA MET A 76 6.66 3.01 -9.41
C MET A 76 6.81 4.40 -8.77
N SER A 77 7.15 5.38 -9.58
CA SER A 77 7.04 6.80 -9.23
C SER A 77 5.59 7.23 -9.42
N VAL A 78 5.11 8.08 -8.51
CA VAL A 78 3.78 8.69 -8.63
C VAL A 78 3.96 10.14 -9.05
N ILE A 79 3.24 10.56 -10.09
CA ILE A 79 3.36 11.90 -10.68
C ILE A 79 2.01 12.61 -10.54
N SER A 80 2.06 13.87 -10.05
CA SER A 80 0.91 14.77 -9.98
C SER A 80 -0.34 14.15 -9.31
N PRO A 81 -0.22 13.66 -8.05
CA PRO A 81 -1.38 13.14 -7.33
C PRO A 81 -2.42 14.21 -7.06
N VAL A 82 -3.68 13.89 -7.29
CA VAL A 82 -4.83 14.77 -7.07
C VAL A 82 -5.86 14.05 -6.21
N TYR A 83 -6.14 14.62 -5.04
CA TYR A 83 -7.16 14.10 -4.14
C TYR A 83 -8.57 14.43 -4.65
N GLY A 84 -9.50 13.49 -4.45
CA GLY A 84 -10.93 13.69 -4.63
C GLY A 84 -11.73 13.02 -3.51
N GLU A 85 -12.92 13.55 -3.23
CA GLU A 85 -13.85 12.91 -2.29
C GLU A 85 -14.53 11.69 -2.92
N GLY A 86 -14.87 10.69 -2.10
CA GLY A 86 -15.55 9.47 -2.54
C GLY A 86 -14.64 8.51 -3.32
N ASP A 87 -15.25 7.55 -4.00
CA ASP A 87 -14.53 6.50 -4.73
C ASP A 87 -13.92 7.00 -6.05
N CYS A 88 -12.94 6.26 -6.55
CA CYS A 88 -12.37 6.47 -7.88
C CYS A 88 -13.46 6.42 -8.96
N PRO A 89 -13.39 7.32 -9.97
CA PRO A 89 -14.21 7.20 -11.16
C PRO A 89 -14.10 5.80 -11.78
N ARG A 90 -15.25 5.25 -12.18
CA ARG A 90 -15.31 3.93 -12.87
C ARG A 90 -15.58 4.07 -14.37
N GLU A 91 -15.76 5.29 -14.84
CA GLU A 91 -15.85 5.54 -16.28
C GLU A 91 -14.49 5.20 -16.91
N THR A 92 -14.51 4.55 -18.08
CA THR A 92 -13.32 4.15 -18.86
C THR A 92 -12.31 3.25 -18.15
N THR A 93 -12.66 2.65 -17.00
CA THR A 93 -11.79 1.67 -16.35
C THR A 93 -11.65 0.40 -17.20
N ILE A 94 -10.45 -0.17 -17.17
CA ILE A 94 -10.15 -1.48 -17.75
C ILE A 94 -10.09 -2.60 -16.69
N GLY A 95 -10.32 -2.24 -15.43
CA GLY A 95 -10.29 -3.11 -14.26
C GLY A 95 -9.58 -2.46 -13.07
N SER A 96 -9.57 -3.16 -11.95
CA SER A 96 -8.93 -2.71 -10.72
C SER A 96 -8.26 -3.85 -9.95
N CYS A 97 -7.31 -3.52 -9.09
CA CYS A 97 -6.65 -4.45 -8.20
C CYS A 97 -7.09 -4.22 -6.75
N GLU A 98 -7.73 -5.21 -6.13
CA GLU A 98 -8.06 -5.18 -4.69
C GLU A 98 -6.82 -5.52 -3.86
N ARG A 99 -6.49 -4.65 -2.89
CA ARG A 99 -5.26 -4.70 -2.09
C ARG A 99 -5.53 -4.69 -0.59
N GLY A 100 -6.46 -5.52 -0.13
CA GLY A 100 -6.73 -5.71 1.30
C GLY A 100 -7.26 -4.46 2.00
N GLY A 101 -8.25 -3.79 1.40
CA GLY A 101 -8.96 -2.66 1.99
C GLY A 101 -8.93 -1.37 1.17
N TRP A 102 -8.15 -1.34 0.08
CA TRP A 102 -8.21 -0.32 -0.95
C TRP A 102 -8.05 -0.95 -2.33
N GLU A 103 -8.42 -0.21 -3.36
CA GLU A 103 -8.32 -0.64 -4.76
C GLU A 103 -7.46 0.34 -5.55
N GLU A 104 -6.62 -0.21 -6.43
CA GLU A 104 -6.02 0.56 -7.53
C GLU A 104 -6.85 0.35 -8.79
N VAL A 105 -7.46 1.41 -9.29
CA VAL A 105 -8.26 1.43 -10.52
C VAL A 105 -7.37 1.84 -11.69
N TYR A 106 -7.38 1.05 -12.76
CA TYR A 106 -6.64 1.31 -13.99
C TYR A 106 -7.59 1.77 -15.10
N TYR A 107 -7.11 2.66 -15.96
CA TYR A 107 -7.90 3.31 -17.01
C TYR A 107 -7.46 2.88 -18.41
N ASP A 108 -8.20 3.31 -19.44
CA ASP A 108 -8.06 2.88 -20.84
C ASP A 108 -6.69 3.14 -21.50
N ASP A 109 -5.89 4.01 -20.91
CA ASP A 109 -4.50 4.26 -21.28
C ASP A 109 -3.51 3.21 -20.78
N ASN A 110 -3.95 2.29 -19.90
CA ASN A 110 -3.18 1.15 -19.43
C ASN A 110 -3.30 -0.05 -20.39
N ASP A 111 -2.27 -0.88 -20.46
CA ASP A 111 -2.39 -2.22 -21.05
C ASP A 111 -3.11 -3.16 -20.05
N PRO A 112 -4.32 -3.67 -20.36
CA PRO A 112 -5.08 -4.51 -19.43
C PRO A 112 -4.37 -5.80 -19.03
N ALA A 113 -3.62 -6.41 -19.96
CA ALA A 113 -2.91 -7.65 -19.66
C ALA A 113 -1.75 -7.39 -18.69
N MET A 114 -1.08 -6.25 -18.83
CA MET A 114 0.00 -5.85 -17.92
C MET A 114 -0.54 -5.42 -16.55
N ALA A 115 -1.67 -4.71 -16.51
CA ALA A 115 -2.33 -4.31 -15.26
C ALA A 115 -2.83 -5.54 -14.48
N GLU A 116 -3.50 -6.49 -15.14
CA GLU A 116 -3.95 -7.75 -14.53
C GLU A 116 -2.76 -8.59 -14.04
N PHE A 117 -1.71 -8.69 -14.86
CA PHE A 117 -0.50 -9.41 -14.48
C PHE A 117 0.19 -8.77 -13.26
N GLY A 118 0.34 -7.45 -13.24
CA GLY A 118 0.90 -6.70 -12.11
C GLY A 118 0.05 -6.85 -10.85
N CYS A 119 -1.27 -6.82 -10.99
CA CYS A 119 -2.19 -7.03 -9.88
C CYS A 119 -2.01 -8.41 -9.24
N GLY A 120 -1.85 -9.48 -10.02
CA GLY A 120 -1.71 -10.83 -9.49
C GLY A 120 -0.52 -11.06 -8.53
N PHE A 121 0.43 -10.12 -8.44
CA PHE A 121 1.50 -10.13 -7.43
C PHE A 121 1.15 -9.36 -6.15
N ALA A 122 0.18 -8.45 -6.21
CA ALA A 122 -0.14 -7.47 -5.19
C ALA A 122 -1.57 -7.59 -4.65
N GLY A 123 -2.44 -8.38 -5.28
CA GLY A 123 -3.86 -8.41 -4.97
C GLY A 123 -4.71 -9.25 -5.92
N ASP A 124 -6.03 -9.09 -5.80
CA ASP A 124 -7.02 -9.77 -6.64
C ASP A 124 -7.49 -8.85 -7.77
N TRP A 125 -7.43 -9.35 -9.01
CA TRP A 125 -7.90 -8.60 -10.17
C TRP A 125 -9.43 -8.61 -10.24
N LEU A 126 -9.99 -7.42 -10.45
CA LEU A 126 -11.39 -7.16 -10.67
C LEU A 126 -11.58 -6.65 -12.11
N ALA A 127 -12.26 -7.44 -12.93
CA ALA A 127 -12.66 -7.03 -14.27
C ALA A 127 -13.58 -5.79 -14.20
N PRO A 128 -13.58 -4.94 -15.25
CA PRO A 128 -14.30 -3.67 -15.28
C PRO A 128 -15.82 -3.80 -15.14
#